data_AF-A0A0C2BEJ4-F1
#
_entry.id   AF-A0A0C2BEJ4-F1
#
_cell.length_a   1.000
_cell.length_b   1.000
_cell.length_c   1.000
_cell.angle_alpha   90.00
_cell.angle_beta   90.00
_cell.angle_gamma   90.00
#
_symmetry.space_group_name_H-M   'P 1'
#
loop_
_entity.id
_entity.type
_entity.pdbx_description
1 polymer ?
#
loop_
_entity_poly.entity_id
_entity_poly.type
_entity_poly.pdbx_seq_one_letter_code
_entity_poly.pdbx_strand_id
1 'polypeptide(L)'
;DRRLVSLRTRAQALTNRAESVEPILSELRRRFTAACWQDLQQVPGQAADSVRQAEQKLKEAGKAREEQRWPDATALLSTVRALLNSTDEAVSAAGDRLRRLNAVAKDPQQEIDRTRFAIRDAQRLAMAGRNTPDPRHARPLDESVARLDRAVSALEGRHPDYWHFLTETEDVRASVARVVSGIREERGAGG
;
A
#
# COMPACT_ATOMS: atom_id res chain seq x y z
N ASP A 1 -13.56 23.49 22.80
CA ASP A 1 -13.93 22.24 22.11
C ASP A 1 -12.67 21.38 21.90
N ARG A 2 -12.62 20.19 22.50
CA ARG A 2 -11.46 19.27 22.43
C ARG A 2 -11.17 18.78 21.01
N ARG A 3 -12.19 18.65 20.15
CA ARG A 3 -12.02 18.12 18.78
C ARG A 3 -11.25 19.11 17.89
N LEU A 4 -11.56 20.40 17.99
CA LEU A 4 -10.86 21.47 17.26
C LEU A 4 -9.36 21.51 17.63
N VAL A 5 -9.05 21.47 18.93
CA VAL A 5 -7.67 21.47 19.41
C VAL A 5 -6.92 20.23 18.91
N SER A 6 -7.52 19.05 19.05
CA SER A 6 -6.89 17.79 18.62
C SER A 6 -6.60 17.75 17.11
N LEU A 7 -7.53 18.21 16.28
CA LEU A 7 -7.32 18.25 14.81
C LEU A 7 -6.30 19.30 14.41
N ARG A 8 -6.24 20.44 15.11
CA ARG A 8 -5.20 21.46 14.88
C ARG A 8 -3.80 20.94 15.21
N THR A 9 -3.65 20.26 16.35
CA THR A 9 -2.38 19.59 16.69
C THR A 9 -2.00 18.55 15.66
N ARG A 10 -2.96 17.75 15.17
CA ARG A 10 -2.71 16.76 14.11
C ARG A 10 -2.27 17.42 12.80
N ALA A 11 -2.90 18.53 12.40
CA ALA A 11 -2.51 19.28 11.22
C ALA A 11 -1.06 19.77 11.32
N GLN A 12 -0.68 20.38 12.45
CA GLN A 12 0.70 20.85 12.67
C GLN A 12 1.72 19.71 12.66
N ALA A 13 1.40 18.58 13.30
CA ALA A 13 2.27 17.41 13.30
C ALA A 13 2.46 16.86 11.88
N LEU A 14 1.40 16.86 11.07
CA LEU A 14 1.44 16.40 9.69
C LEU A 14 2.24 17.34 8.78
N THR A 15 2.18 18.66 8.99
CA THR A 15 3.06 19.63 8.29
C THR A 15 4.53 19.24 8.46
N ASN A 16 4.97 19.08 9.71
CA ASN A 16 6.35 18.72 10.03
C ASN A 16 6.72 17.34 9.45
N ARG A 17 5.78 16.39 9.46
CA ARG A 17 6.01 15.06 8.88
C ARG A 17 6.11 15.10 7.36
N ALA A 18 5.33 15.93 6.67
CA ALA A 18 5.38 16.09 5.22
C ALA A 18 6.74 16.63 4.73
N GLU A 19 7.43 17.44 5.53
CA GLU A 19 8.80 17.89 5.23
C GLU A 19 9.79 16.72 5.11
N SER A 20 9.54 15.60 5.79
CA SER A 20 10.40 14.40 5.70
C SER A 20 10.31 13.66 4.36
N VAL A 21 9.29 13.96 3.52
CA VAL A 21 9.09 13.29 2.23
C VAL A 21 10.15 13.69 1.21
N GLU A 22 10.60 14.94 1.19
CA GLU A 22 11.59 15.38 0.19
C GLU A 22 12.96 14.68 0.36
N PRO A 23 13.51 14.52 1.58
CA PRO A 23 14.67 13.66 1.81
C PRO A 23 14.47 12.21 1.35
N ILE A 24 13.28 11.64 1.59
CA ILE A 24 12.92 10.29 1.15
C ILE A 24 12.94 10.18 -0.38
N LEU A 25 12.31 11.13 -1.08
CA LEU A 25 12.31 11.18 -2.54
C LEU A 25 13.72 11.36 -3.11
N SER A 26 14.55 12.19 -2.47
CA SER A 26 15.95 12.37 -2.87
C SER A 26 16.74 11.07 -2.78
N GLU A 27 16.55 10.31 -1.70
CA GLU A 27 17.18 8.99 -1.55
C GLU A 27 16.67 7.98 -2.60
N LEU A 28 15.36 7.99 -2.87
CA LEU A 28 14.77 7.14 -3.89
C LEU A 28 15.35 7.42 -5.28
N ARG A 29 15.40 8.70 -5.69
CA ARG A 29 15.97 9.14 -6.97
C ARG A 29 17.44 8.75 -7.13
N ARG A 30 18.20 8.77 -6.03
CA ARG A 30 19.63 8.44 -6.04
C ARG A 30 19.88 6.94 -6.24
N ARG A 31 19.00 6.08 -5.74
CA ARG A 31 19.27 4.64 -5.60
C ARG A 31 18.43 3.73 -6.48
N PHE A 32 17.27 4.19 -6.92
CA PHE A 32 16.29 3.36 -7.60
C PHE A 32 15.86 3.97 -8.94
N THR A 33 15.37 3.12 -9.84
CA THR A 33 14.81 3.53 -11.14
C THR A 33 13.61 4.44 -10.97
N ALA A 34 13.28 5.22 -12.01
CA ALA A 34 12.13 6.12 -12.02
C ALA A 34 10.81 5.44 -11.64
N ALA A 35 10.59 4.20 -12.11
CA ALA A 35 9.40 3.42 -11.81
C ALA A 35 9.16 3.20 -10.30
N CYS A 36 10.22 3.24 -9.48
CA CYS A 36 10.10 3.07 -8.03
C CYS A 36 9.56 4.30 -7.28
N TRP A 37 9.58 5.50 -7.89
CA TRP A 37 9.34 6.76 -7.17
C TRP A 37 8.63 7.87 -7.96
N GLN A 38 8.50 7.74 -9.28
CA GLN A 38 7.92 8.80 -10.12
C GLN A 38 6.47 9.12 -9.72
N ASP A 39 5.70 8.11 -9.32
CA ASP A 39 4.35 8.23 -8.78
C ASP A 39 4.30 9.08 -7.49
N LEU A 40 5.39 9.10 -6.73
CA LEU A 40 5.48 9.80 -5.45
C LEU A 40 5.91 11.27 -5.58
N GLN A 41 6.29 11.75 -6.77
CA GLN A 41 6.81 13.12 -6.95
C GLN A 41 5.85 14.21 -6.47
N GLN A 42 4.54 13.98 -6.59
CA GLN A 42 3.52 14.98 -6.27
C GLN A 42 3.14 15.00 -4.78
N VAL A 43 3.57 13.99 -4.00
CA VAL A 43 3.16 13.82 -2.60
C VAL A 43 3.50 15.04 -1.72
N PRO A 44 4.70 15.65 -1.79
CA PRO A 44 5.00 16.84 -0.97
C PRO A 44 4.05 18.01 -1.22
N GLY A 45 3.78 18.31 -2.50
CA GLY A 45 2.86 19.37 -2.90
C GLY A 45 1.42 19.08 -2.46
N GLN A 46 0.93 17.86 -2.74
CA GLN A 46 -0.40 17.43 -2.34
C GLN A 46 -0.59 17.46 -0.83
N ALA A 47 0.43 17.07 -0.06
CA ALA A 47 0.38 17.10 1.40
C ALA A 47 0.31 18.54 1.92
N ALA A 48 1.15 19.43 1.39
CA ALA A 48 1.11 20.85 1.74
C ALA A 48 -0.26 21.47 1.43
N ASP A 49 -0.83 21.16 0.27
CA ASP A 49 -2.13 21.70 -0.17
C ASP A 49 -3.28 21.18 0.70
N SER A 50 -3.28 19.88 0.98
CA SER A 50 -4.29 19.22 1.81
C SER A 50 -4.27 19.73 3.26
N VAL A 51 -3.08 19.96 3.82
CA VAL A 51 -2.94 20.55 5.16
C VAL A 51 -3.44 21.99 5.19
N ARG A 52 -3.09 22.83 4.20
CA ARG A 52 -3.62 24.21 4.12
C ARG A 52 -5.15 24.21 4.02
N GLN A 53 -5.73 23.29 3.24
CA GLN A 53 -7.18 23.14 3.15
C GLN A 53 -7.80 22.69 4.48
N ALA A 54 -7.17 21.76 5.20
CA ALA A 54 -7.61 21.31 6.51
C ALA A 54 -7.58 22.45 7.54
N GLU A 55 -6.53 23.27 7.54
CA GLU A 55 -6.41 24.44 8.42
C GLU A 55 -7.49 25.49 8.13
N GLN A 56 -7.80 25.75 6.86
CA GLN A 56 -8.87 26.67 6.48
C GLN A 56 -10.23 26.16 6.97
N LYS A 57 -10.53 24.88 6.77
CA LYS A 57 -11.76 24.24 7.26
C LYS A 57 -11.85 24.20 8.78
N LEU A 58 -10.71 24.12 9.48
CA LEU A 58 -10.68 24.24 10.94
C LEU A 58 -11.09 25.63 11.41
N LYS A 59 -10.67 26.70 10.72
CA LYS A 59 -11.12 28.07 11.01
C LYS A 59 -12.62 28.22 10.80
N GLU A 60 -13.14 27.70 9.69
CA GLU A 60 -14.58 27.69 9.38
C GLU A 60 -15.39 26.91 10.41
N ALA A 61 -14.88 25.76 10.86
CA ALA A 61 -15.51 24.97 11.91
C ALA A 61 -15.55 25.70 13.25
N GLY A 62 -14.48 26.45 13.58
CA GLY A 62 -14.45 27.33 14.75
C GLY A 62 -15.51 28.42 14.68
N LYS A 63 -15.63 29.11 13.55
CA LYS A 63 -16.67 30.12 13.34
C LYS A 63 -18.09 29.55 13.41
N ALA A 64 -18.34 28.40 12.77
CA ALA A 64 -19.64 27.72 12.85
C ALA A 64 -19.99 27.31 14.28
N ARG A 65 -18.99 26.94 15.10
CA ARG A 65 -19.17 26.69 16.54
C ARG A 65 -19.56 27.95 17.31
N GLU A 66 -18.89 29.07 17.07
CA GLU A 66 -19.19 30.36 17.71
C GLU A 66 -20.60 30.85 17.36
N GLU A 67 -21.02 30.65 16.11
CA GLU A 67 -22.36 30.98 15.60
C GLU A 67 -23.43 29.92 15.94
N GLN A 68 -23.08 28.89 16.71
CA GLN A 68 -23.99 27.80 17.12
C GLN A 68 -24.59 26.99 15.95
N ARG A 69 -23.95 27.00 14.78
CA ARG A 69 -24.31 26.18 13.60
C ARG A 69 -23.71 24.77 13.74
N TRP A 70 -24.26 23.99 14.67
CA TRP A 70 -23.71 22.68 15.04
C TRP A 70 -23.62 21.64 13.89
N PRO A 71 -24.60 21.53 12.97
CA PRO A 71 -24.48 20.62 11.84
C PRO A 71 -23.29 20.97 10.94
N ASP A 72 -23.11 22.26 10.64
CA ASP A 72 -22.04 22.76 9.79
C ASP A 72 -20.67 22.51 10.43
N ALA A 73 -20.53 22.82 11.71
CA ALA A 73 -19.32 22.53 12.47
C ALA A 73 -18.96 21.04 12.44
N THR A 74 -19.96 20.16 12.56
CA THR A 74 -19.74 18.70 12.53
C THR A 74 -19.30 18.22 11.15
N ALA A 75 -19.94 18.72 10.08
CA ALA A 75 -19.58 18.40 8.71
C ALA A 75 -18.15 18.85 8.39
N LEU A 76 -17.80 20.09 8.73
CA LEU A 76 -16.45 20.64 8.51
C LEU A 76 -15.37 19.84 9.24
N LEU A 77 -15.61 19.46 10.50
CA LEU A 77 -14.66 18.63 11.26
C LEU A 77 -14.48 17.23 10.67
N SER A 78 -15.55 16.64 10.10
CA SER A 78 -15.46 15.37 9.38
C SER A 78 -14.57 15.50 8.14
N THR A 79 -14.76 16.57 7.36
CA THR A 79 -13.92 16.86 6.18
C THR A 79 -12.45 17.06 6.57
N VAL A 80 -12.17 17.82 7.63
CA VAL A 80 -10.80 18.01 8.13
C VAL A 80 -10.17 16.65 8.47
N ARG A 81 -10.89 15.79 9.18
CA ARG A 81 -10.39 14.45 9.53
C ARG A 81 -10.07 13.61 8.29
N ALA A 82 -10.93 13.65 7.26
CA ALA A 82 -10.70 12.92 6.02
C ALA A 82 -9.44 13.41 5.28
N LEU A 83 -9.26 14.74 5.17
CA LEU A 83 -8.09 15.35 4.56
C LEU A 83 -6.79 14.98 5.32
N LEU A 84 -6.80 15.10 6.65
CA LEU A 84 -5.61 14.78 7.45
C LEU A 84 -5.28 13.28 7.45
N ASN A 85 -6.27 12.39 7.36
CA ASN A 85 -6.00 10.94 7.28
C ASN A 85 -5.40 10.56 5.93
N SER A 86 -6.03 10.98 4.82
CA SER A 86 -5.51 10.68 3.47
C SER A 86 -4.11 11.25 3.24
N THR A 87 -3.83 12.44 3.77
CA THR A 87 -2.49 13.04 3.69
C THR A 87 -1.47 12.25 4.52
N ASP A 88 -1.83 11.85 5.73
CA ASP A 88 -0.95 11.04 6.61
C ASP A 88 -0.65 9.66 5.99
N GLU A 89 -1.63 9.06 5.31
CA GLU A 89 -1.47 7.83 4.54
C GLU A 89 -0.49 8.01 3.38
N ALA A 90 -0.65 9.07 2.57
CA ALA A 90 0.24 9.36 1.44
C ALA A 90 1.70 9.63 1.88
N VAL A 91 1.88 10.43 2.94
CA VAL A 91 3.20 10.71 3.53
C VAL A 91 3.83 9.43 4.10
N SER A 92 3.05 8.60 4.79
CA SER A 92 3.53 7.31 5.31
C SER A 92 3.93 6.36 4.18
N ALA A 93 3.14 6.28 3.11
CA ALA A 93 3.38 5.41 1.97
C ALA A 93 4.74 5.69 1.29
N ALA A 94 5.17 6.95 1.21
CA ALA A 94 6.48 7.30 0.66
C ALA A 94 7.63 6.74 1.51
N GLY A 95 7.55 6.90 2.84
CA GLY A 95 8.54 6.34 3.75
C GLY A 95 8.55 4.81 3.75
N ASP A 96 7.38 4.20 3.68
CA ASP A 96 7.21 2.74 3.61
C ASP A 96 7.78 2.19 2.30
N ARG A 97 7.58 2.90 1.18
CA ARG A 97 8.15 2.57 -0.12
C ARG A 97 9.67 2.48 -0.04
N LEU A 98 10.34 3.51 0.49
CA LEU A 98 11.80 3.51 0.63
C LEU A 98 12.29 2.37 1.53
N ARG A 99 11.60 2.08 2.65
CA ARG A 99 11.97 0.95 3.53
C ARG A 99 11.85 -0.40 2.82
N ARG A 100 10.73 -0.64 2.11
CA ARG A 100 10.51 -1.87 1.34
C ARG A 100 11.55 -2.04 0.23
N LEU A 101 11.83 -0.98 -0.52
CA LEU A 101 12.82 -0.99 -1.60
C LEU A 101 14.24 -1.25 -1.06
N ASN A 102 14.61 -0.65 0.07
CA ASN A 102 15.89 -0.94 0.73
C ASN A 102 15.99 -2.38 1.20
N ALA A 103 14.93 -2.94 1.76
CA ALA A 103 14.91 -4.32 2.23
C ALA A 103 15.06 -5.31 1.06
N VAL A 104 14.28 -5.15 0.00
CA VAL A 104 14.31 -6.07 -1.15
C VAL A 104 15.59 -5.92 -1.98
N ALA A 105 16.15 -4.72 -2.09
CA ALA A 105 17.43 -4.52 -2.76
C ALA A 105 18.59 -5.15 -1.98
N LYS A 106 18.47 -5.25 -0.65
CA LYS A 106 19.46 -5.93 0.19
C LYS A 106 19.37 -7.44 0.04
N ASP A 107 18.16 -7.99 0.03
CA ASP A 107 17.92 -9.42 -0.09
C ASP A 107 16.57 -9.70 -0.78
N PRO A 108 16.55 -9.88 -2.12
CA PRO A 108 15.32 -10.22 -2.83
C PRO A 108 14.90 -11.69 -2.57
N GLN A 109 15.82 -12.55 -2.11
CA GLN A 109 15.57 -13.98 -1.95
C GLN A 109 14.48 -14.25 -0.91
N GLN A 110 14.44 -13.46 0.16
CA GLN A 110 13.38 -13.55 1.17
C GLN A 110 11.98 -13.47 0.55
N GLU A 111 11.79 -12.57 -0.41
CA GLU A 111 10.48 -12.35 -1.00
C GLU A 111 10.14 -13.37 -2.11
N ILE A 112 11.17 -13.87 -2.80
CA ILE A 112 11.06 -15.01 -3.71
C ILE A 112 10.61 -16.26 -2.95
N ASP A 113 11.29 -16.59 -1.86
CA ASP A 113 11.01 -17.80 -1.07
C ASP A 113 9.64 -17.79 -0.43
N ARG A 114 9.23 -16.63 0.11
CA ARG A 114 7.88 -16.44 0.64
C ARG A 114 6.81 -16.70 -0.42
N THR A 115 7.02 -16.19 -1.64
CA THR A 115 6.06 -16.34 -2.75
C THR A 115 6.04 -17.77 -3.26
N ARG A 116 7.21 -18.41 -3.45
CA ARG A 116 7.33 -19.83 -3.81
C ARG A 116 6.68 -20.74 -2.78
N PHE A 117 6.82 -20.42 -1.49
CA PHE A 117 6.19 -21.19 -0.42
C PHE A 117 4.67 -21.15 -0.55
N ALA A 118 4.08 -19.96 -0.70
CA ALA A 118 2.62 -19.82 -0.85
C ALA A 118 2.09 -20.61 -2.05
N ILE A 119 2.77 -20.52 -3.21
CA ILE A 119 2.38 -21.26 -4.42
C ILE A 119 2.42 -22.78 -4.16
N ARG A 120 3.53 -23.31 -3.62
CA ARG A 120 3.69 -24.74 -3.35
C ARG A 120 2.67 -25.26 -2.36
N ASP A 121 2.36 -24.49 -1.33
CA ASP A 121 1.36 -24.87 -0.33
C ASP A 121 -0.04 -24.95 -0.96
N ALA A 122 -0.40 -23.98 -1.81
CA ALA A 122 -1.66 -24.02 -2.55
C ALA A 122 -1.73 -25.18 -3.56
N GLN A 123 -0.63 -25.47 -4.27
CA GLN A 123 -0.54 -26.63 -5.17
C GLN A 123 -0.74 -27.95 -4.39
N ARG A 124 -0.13 -28.08 -3.20
CA ARG A 124 -0.34 -29.23 -2.32
C ARG A 124 -1.80 -29.34 -1.89
N LEU A 125 -2.43 -28.22 -1.53
CA LEU A 125 -3.85 -28.19 -1.16
C LEU A 125 -4.75 -28.64 -2.32
N ALA A 126 -4.48 -28.17 -3.54
CA ALA A 126 -5.24 -28.51 -4.75
C ALA A 126 -5.15 -30.00 -5.11
N MET A 127 -4.01 -30.64 -4.80
CA MET A 127 -3.79 -32.08 -5.01
C MET A 127 -4.36 -32.97 -3.89
N ALA A 128 -4.67 -32.43 -2.71
CA ALA A 128 -5.05 -33.26 -1.57
C ALA A 128 -6.34 -34.08 -1.87
N GLY A 129 -6.22 -35.41 -1.75
CA GLY A 129 -7.30 -36.37 -2.03
C GLY A 129 -7.56 -36.63 -3.52
N ARG A 130 -6.65 -36.22 -4.43
CA ARG A 130 -6.83 -36.37 -5.88
C ARG A 130 -5.56 -36.91 -6.55
N ASN A 131 -5.74 -37.68 -7.62
CA ASN A 131 -4.64 -38.10 -8.51
C ASN A 131 -4.33 -37.06 -9.60
N THR A 132 -5.29 -36.20 -9.92
CA THR A 132 -5.16 -35.15 -10.94
C THR A 132 -5.78 -33.86 -10.40
N PRO A 133 -5.09 -32.71 -10.49
CA PRO A 133 -5.62 -31.46 -9.98
C PRO A 133 -6.77 -30.96 -10.85
N ASP A 134 -7.75 -30.31 -10.23
CA ASP A 134 -8.82 -29.63 -10.97
C ASP A 134 -8.21 -28.49 -11.81
N PRO A 135 -8.43 -28.46 -13.14
CA PRO A 135 -7.88 -27.42 -14.01
C PRO A 135 -8.22 -25.98 -13.57
N ARG A 136 -9.35 -25.79 -12.87
CA ARG A 136 -9.79 -24.49 -12.34
C ARG A 136 -8.83 -23.95 -11.26
N HIS A 137 -8.19 -24.86 -10.53
CA HIS A 137 -7.22 -24.53 -9.48
C HIS A 137 -5.78 -24.63 -9.97
N ALA A 138 -5.47 -25.60 -10.84
CA ALA A 138 -4.13 -25.81 -11.37
C ALA A 138 -3.65 -24.64 -12.26
N ARG A 139 -4.48 -24.23 -13.23
CA ARG A 139 -4.05 -23.21 -14.23
C ARG A 139 -3.64 -21.88 -13.59
N PRO A 140 -4.39 -21.28 -12.64
CA PRO A 140 -3.95 -20.05 -11.99
C PRO A 140 -2.68 -20.21 -11.14
N LEU A 141 -2.43 -21.41 -10.58
CA LEU A 141 -1.22 -21.70 -9.81
C LEU A 141 0.00 -21.86 -10.71
N ASP A 142 -0.15 -22.51 -11.87
CA ASP A 142 0.91 -22.62 -12.88
C ASP A 142 1.25 -21.24 -13.47
N GLU A 143 0.22 -20.42 -13.74
CA GLU A 143 0.42 -19.03 -14.14
C GLU A 143 1.17 -18.23 -13.06
N SER A 144 0.85 -18.44 -11.78
CA SER A 144 1.54 -17.81 -10.66
C SER A 144 3.03 -18.18 -10.58
N VAL A 145 3.40 -19.43 -10.91
CA VAL A 145 4.82 -19.84 -11.05
C VAL A 145 5.47 -19.04 -12.17
N ALA A 146 4.88 -19.04 -13.37
CA ALA A 146 5.45 -18.37 -14.53
C ALA A 146 5.57 -16.84 -14.33
N ARG A 147 4.62 -16.22 -13.62
CA ARG A 147 4.66 -14.81 -13.21
C ARG A 147 5.83 -14.53 -12.27
N LEU A 148 6.01 -15.35 -11.25
CA LEU A 148 7.12 -15.22 -10.32
C LEU A 148 8.48 -15.37 -11.02
N ASP A 149 8.63 -16.37 -11.90
CA ASP A 149 9.89 -16.58 -12.61
C ASP A 149 10.25 -15.38 -13.51
N ARG A 150 9.28 -14.80 -14.22
CA ARG A 150 9.49 -13.55 -14.97
C ARG A 150 9.90 -12.38 -14.08
N ALA A 151 9.27 -12.23 -12.92
CA ALA A 151 9.61 -11.17 -11.97
C ALA A 151 11.04 -11.33 -11.43
N VAL A 152 11.49 -12.57 -11.18
CA VAL A 152 12.86 -12.86 -10.76
C VAL A 152 13.86 -12.58 -11.87
N SER A 153 13.60 -13.02 -13.10
CA SER A 153 14.49 -12.75 -14.24
C SER A 153 14.64 -11.24 -14.51
N ALA A 154 13.59 -10.45 -14.27
CA ALA A 154 13.66 -9.00 -14.40
C ALA A 154 14.62 -8.31 -13.40
N LEU A 155 15.09 -9.02 -12.36
CA LEU A 155 16.06 -8.50 -11.39
C LEU A 155 17.52 -8.55 -11.89
N GLU A 156 17.84 -9.33 -12.93
CA GLU A 156 19.21 -9.55 -13.40
C GLU A 156 19.83 -8.34 -14.14
N GLY A 157 19.02 -7.30 -14.41
CA GLY A 157 19.45 -6.08 -15.09
C GLY A 157 20.29 -5.13 -14.23
N ARG A 158 20.94 -4.15 -14.87
CA ARG A 158 21.81 -3.14 -14.20
C ARG A 158 21.06 -2.25 -13.19
N HIS A 159 19.80 -1.95 -13.47
CA HIS A 159 18.93 -1.17 -12.61
C HIS A 159 17.55 -1.84 -12.56
N PRO A 160 17.38 -2.86 -11.71
CA PRO A 160 16.15 -3.61 -11.67
C PRO A 160 15.00 -2.77 -11.08
N ASP A 161 13.80 -2.98 -11.61
CA ASP A 161 12.58 -2.39 -11.08
C ASP A 161 12.09 -3.20 -9.87
N TYR A 162 12.68 -2.89 -8.72
CA TYR A 162 12.30 -3.50 -7.45
C TYR A 162 10.87 -3.20 -7.04
N TRP A 163 10.28 -2.09 -7.52
CA TRP A 163 8.90 -1.79 -7.20
C TRP A 163 7.95 -2.72 -7.96
N HIS A 164 8.16 -2.88 -9.26
CA HIS A 164 7.41 -3.86 -10.05
C HIS A 164 7.56 -5.27 -9.47
N PHE A 165 8.77 -5.70 -9.10
CA PHE A 165 9.00 -6.99 -8.46
C PHE A 165 8.19 -7.17 -7.16
N LEU A 166 8.18 -6.17 -6.28
CA LEU A 166 7.43 -6.22 -5.03
C LEU A 166 5.92 -6.28 -5.26
N THR A 167 5.39 -5.46 -6.18
CA THR A 167 3.96 -5.46 -6.51
C THR A 167 3.55 -6.78 -7.16
N GLU A 168 4.35 -7.29 -8.10
CA GLU A 168 4.06 -8.54 -8.81
C GLU A 168 4.06 -9.75 -7.85
N THR A 169 5.01 -9.83 -6.92
CA THR A 169 5.05 -10.90 -5.91
C THR A 169 3.88 -10.81 -4.93
N GLU A 170 3.43 -9.60 -4.59
CA GLU A 170 2.22 -9.38 -3.78
C GLU A 170 0.95 -9.83 -4.52
N ASP A 171 0.80 -9.47 -5.80
CA ASP A 171 -0.32 -9.85 -6.65
C ASP A 171 -0.38 -11.36 -6.93
N VAL A 172 0.78 -12.00 -7.09
CA VAL A 172 0.88 -13.46 -7.19
C VAL A 172 0.34 -14.11 -5.91
N ARG A 173 0.79 -13.67 -4.72
CA ARG A 173 0.28 -14.22 -3.46
C ARG A 173 -1.21 -13.98 -3.26
N ALA A 174 -1.73 -12.82 -3.65
CA ALA A 174 -3.16 -12.54 -3.61
C ALA A 174 -3.96 -13.47 -4.54
N SER A 175 -3.42 -13.78 -5.73
CA SER A 175 -4.04 -14.72 -6.67
C SER A 175 -4.02 -16.15 -6.13
N VAL A 176 -2.91 -16.58 -5.54
CA VAL A 176 -2.80 -17.87 -4.83
C VAL A 176 -3.81 -17.95 -3.68
N ALA A 177 -3.94 -16.90 -2.86
CA ALA A 177 -4.88 -16.86 -1.75
C ALA A 177 -6.34 -17.04 -2.22
N ARG A 178 -6.72 -16.43 -3.35
CA ARG A 178 -8.05 -16.62 -3.94
C ARG A 178 -8.32 -18.07 -4.34
N VAL A 179 -7.34 -18.76 -4.92
CA VAL A 179 -7.45 -20.19 -5.25
C VAL A 179 -7.63 -21.02 -3.97
N VAL A 180 -6.84 -20.75 -2.93
CA VAL A 180 -6.94 -21.43 -1.63
C VAL A 180 -8.33 -21.26 -1.02
N SER A 181 -8.86 -20.03 -1.02
CA SER A 181 -10.22 -19.76 -0.54
C SER A 181 -11.26 -20.54 -1.33
N GLY A 182 -11.19 -20.54 -2.67
CA GLY A 182 -12.10 -21.31 -3.51
C GLY A 182 -12.08 -22.81 -3.22
N ILE A 183 -10.89 -23.42 -3.07
CA ILE A 183 -10.78 -24.84 -2.70
C ILE A 183 -11.42 -25.12 -1.33
N ARG A 184 -11.22 -24.23 -0.36
CA ARG A 184 -11.78 -24.39 1.00
C ARG A 184 -13.30 -24.25 1.01
N GLU A 185 -13.83 -23.30 0.25
CA GLU A 185 -15.27 -23.09 0.09
C GLU A 185 -15.93 -24.32 -0.55
N GLU A 186 -15.36 -24.87 -1.63
CA GLU A 186 -15.86 -26.08 -2.29
C GLU A 186 -15.89 -27.29 -1.32
N ARG A 187 -14.87 -27.42 -0.46
CA ARG A 187 -14.81 -28.49 0.55
C ARG A 187 -15.77 -28.27 1.71
N GLY A 188 -16.01 -27.02 2.10
CA GLY A 188 -16.96 -26.68 3.16
C GLY A 188 -18.42 -26.75 2.72
N ALA A 189 -18.71 -26.53 1.42
CA ALA A 189 -20.05 -26.62 0.85
C ALA A 189 -20.47 -28.05 0.44
N GLY A 190 -19.50 -28.96 0.26
CA GLY A 190 -19.73 -30.37 -0.07
C GLY A 190 -19.70 -31.33 1.12
N GLY A 191 -19.62 -30.81 2.35
CA GLY A 191 -19.64 -31.58 3.61
C GLY A 191 -21.01 -31.57 4.28
#